data_AF-A0AAW0F5U5-F1
#
_entry.id   AF-A0AAW0F5U5-F1
#
_cell.length_a   1.000
_cell.length_b   1.000
_cell.length_c   1.000
_cell.angle_alpha   90.00
_cell.angle_beta   90.00
_cell.angle_gamma   90.00
#
_symmetry.space_group_name_H-M   'P 1'
#
loop_
_entity.id
_entity.type
_entity.pdbx_description
1 polymer ?
#
loop_
_entity_poly.entity_id
_entity_poly.type
_entity_poly.pdbx_seq_one_letter_code
_entity_poly.pdbx_strand_id
1 'polypeptide(L)'
;MCAALTPAQYQLRTRLLSEAAKHVRATGFTNTALIAALESAEAKDINDRVLHQLFSRGFPIALVEHVVKSTNAQVHRELETSFNKDAIVKSIDANVDAFVQDRLILPSEKRVAEAAVLAKLELLRPLAHHWPHAVALEYLPQNLPYTVINLTEFVDTTVHYMERVATLRELLEPARRFLQSKAMASHIQHRERETADESPTVAFLRSFLQGVPLSTGPYASNSEFNSGWYLKRAQVTFLYGTATTSLLGDMSRNATDTRSLTKAALDRLF
;
A
#
# COMPACT_ATOMS: atom_id res chain seq x y z
N MET A 1 14.91 -0.90 28.05
CA MET A 1 15.70 -1.28 26.86
C MET A 1 15.45 -2.76 26.59
N CYS A 2 14.82 -3.12 25.48
CA CYS A 2 14.66 -4.53 25.11
C CYS A 2 15.98 -5.05 24.57
N ALA A 3 16.48 -6.18 25.08
CA ALA A 3 17.58 -6.89 24.45
C ALA A 3 17.21 -7.18 22.98
N ALA A 4 18.12 -6.87 22.05
CA ALA A 4 17.92 -7.19 20.64
C ALA A 4 17.76 -8.72 20.50
N LEU A 5 16.71 -9.16 19.80
CA LEU A 5 16.52 -10.58 19.51
C LEU A 5 17.70 -11.10 18.70
N THR A 6 18.17 -12.30 19.00
CA THR A 6 19.15 -12.97 18.14
C THR A 6 18.52 -13.26 16.77
N PRO A 7 19.31 -13.41 15.69
CA PRO A 7 18.77 -13.73 14.36
C PRO A 7 17.86 -14.97 14.36
N ALA A 8 18.24 -16.01 15.12
CA ALA A 8 17.42 -17.22 15.27
C ALA A 8 16.09 -16.95 15.99
N GLN A 9 16.11 -16.14 17.05
CA GLN A 9 14.89 -15.74 17.76
C GLN A 9 13.96 -14.88 16.88
N TYR A 10 14.53 -14.00 16.06
CA TYR A 10 13.77 -13.20 15.11
C TYR A 10 13.07 -14.06 14.04
N GLN A 11 13.79 -15.04 13.47
CA GLN A 11 13.22 -15.99 12.52
C GLN A 11 12.11 -16.83 13.16
N LEU A 12 12.34 -17.35 14.37
CA LEU A 12 11.35 -18.11 15.11
C LEU A 12 10.09 -17.28 15.39
N ARG A 13 10.25 -16.03 15.87
CA ARG A 13 9.14 -15.10 16.08
C ARG A 13 8.34 -14.90 14.80
N THR A 14 9.01 -14.69 13.68
CA THR A 14 8.36 -14.45 12.38
C THR A 14 7.59 -15.67 11.91
N ARG A 15 8.15 -16.88 12.06
CA ARG A 15 7.48 -18.14 11.73
C ARG A 15 6.24 -18.35 12.59
N LEU A 16 6.35 -18.19 13.91
CA LEU A 16 5.21 -18.36 14.83
C LEU A 16 4.07 -17.37 14.54
N LEU A 17 4.40 -16.10 14.28
CA LEU A 17 3.40 -15.09 13.93
C LEU A 17 2.72 -15.39 12.58
N SER A 18 3.49 -15.87 11.60
CA SER A 18 2.96 -16.24 10.30
C SER A 18 2.02 -17.45 10.35
N GLU A 19 2.36 -18.47 11.16
CA GLU A 19 1.48 -19.63 11.39
C GLU A 19 0.24 -19.22 12.18
N ALA A 20 0.39 -18.45 13.26
CA ALA A 20 -0.73 -17.98 14.07
C ALA A 20 -1.74 -17.14 13.28
N ALA A 21 -1.26 -16.31 12.34
CA ALA A 21 -2.11 -15.48 11.49
C ALA A 21 -3.13 -16.31 10.69
N LYS A 22 -2.82 -17.57 10.35
CA LYS A 22 -3.73 -18.48 9.65
C LYS A 22 -4.93 -18.89 10.51
N HIS A 23 -4.78 -18.88 11.84
CA HIS A 23 -5.80 -19.33 12.79
C HIS A 23 -6.69 -18.20 13.32
N VAL A 24 -6.30 -16.92 13.14
CA VAL A 24 -7.01 -15.75 13.71
C VAL A 24 -8.50 -15.73 13.38
N ARG A 25 -8.92 -16.21 12.22
CA ARG A 25 -10.35 -16.28 11.86
C ARG A 25 -11.16 -17.12 12.85
N ALA A 26 -10.58 -18.20 13.35
CA ALA A 26 -11.22 -19.12 14.29
C ALA A 26 -10.98 -18.71 15.75
N THR A 27 -9.75 -18.31 16.08
CA THR A 27 -9.31 -18.13 17.48
C THR A 27 -9.26 -16.67 17.95
N GLY A 28 -9.37 -15.72 17.04
CA GLY A 28 -9.12 -14.30 17.29
C GLY A 28 -7.64 -14.00 17.59
N PHE A 29 -7.37 -12.77 18.03
CA PHE A 29 -6.03 -12.34 18.43
C PHE A 29 -5.74 -12.74 19.87
N THR A 30 -5.62 -14.04 20.14
CA THR A 30 -5.50 -14.57 21.51
C THR A 30 -4.35 -15.57 21.63
N ASN A 31 -4.02 -15.99 22.86
CA ASN A 31 -3.00 -17.01 23.11
C ASN A 31 -3.39 -18.40 22.57
N THR A 32 -4.66 -18.67 22.25
CA THR A 32 -5.04 -19.94 21.60
C THR A 32 -4.51 -20.00 20.17
N ALA A 33 -4.36 -18.86 19.48
CA ALA A 33 -3.69 -18.80 18.19
C ALA A 33 -2.18 -19.14 18.31
N LEU A 34 -1.54 -18.80 19.44
CA LEU A 34 -0.15 -19.21 19.71
C LEU A 34 -0.04 -20.72 19.90
N ILE A 35 -0.95 -21.32 20.67
CA ILE A 35 -0.97 -22.77 20.88
C ILE A 35 -1.12 -23.50 19.54
N ALA A 36 -2.08 -23.09 18.71
CA ALA A 36 -2.27 -23.66 17.37
C ALA A 36 -1.01 -23.50 16.47
N ALA A 37 -0.33 -22.36 16.56
CA ALA A 37 0.90 -22.11 15.83
C ALA A 37 2.08 -22.97 16.32
N LEU A 38 2.21 -23.19 17.64
CA LEU A 38 3.25 -24.05 18.22
C LEU A 38 3.05 -25.51 17.82
N GLU A 39 1.80 -25.98 17.81
CA GLU A 39 1.44 -27.31 17.34
C GLU A 39 1.77 -27.48 15.84
N SER A 40 1.41 -26.50 15.02
CA SER A 40 1.65 -26.53 13.57
C SER A 40 3.12 -26.36 13.19
N ALA A 41 3.91 -25.67 14.01
CA ALA A 41 5.34 -25.45 13.78
C ALA A 41 6.24 -26.56 14.33
N GLU A 42 5.65 -27.63 14.91
CA GLU A 42 6.35 -28.71 15.62
C GLU A 42 7.29 -28.18 16.73
N ALA A 43 6.96 -27.02 17.29
CA ALA A 43 7.83 -26.27 18.21
C ALA A 43 7.34 -26.41 19.66
N LYS A 44 7.00 -27.63 20.08
CA LYS A 44 6.41 -27.92 21.40
C LYS A 44 7.38 -27.74 22.57
N ASP A 45 8.68 -27.72 22.31
CA ASP A 45 9.72 -27.61 23.34
C ASP A 45 10.11 -26.15 23.69
N ILE A 46 9.39 -25.16 23.17
CA ILE A 46 9.66 -23.75 23.49
C ILE A 46 9.16 -23.45 24.91
N ASN A 47 10.09 -23.10 25.81
CA ASN A 47 9.75 -22.72 27.17
C ASN A 47 9.11 -21.31 27.25
N ASP A 48 8.38 -21.06 28.34
CA ASP A 48 7.71 -19.78 28.60
C ASP A 48 8.69 -18.60 28.64
N ARG A 49 9.92 -18.83 29.10
CA ARG A 49 10.97 -17.81 29.14
C ARG A 49 11.33 -17.30 27.75
N VAL A 50 11.45 -18.20 26.77
CA VAL A 50 11.71 -17.87 25.37
C VAL A 50 10.49 -17.15 24.80
N LEU A 51 9.27 -17.61 25.06
CA LEU A 51 8.04 -16.93 24.60
C LEU A 51 7.95 -15.49 25.13
N HIS A 52 8.26 -15.25 26.40
CA HIS A 52 8.31 -13.90 26.97
C HIS A 52 9.40 -13.03 26.35
N GLN A 53 10.56 -13.59 25.99
CA GLN A 53 11.60 -12.88 25.26
C GLN A 53 11.16 -12.52 23.83
N LEU A 54 10.50 -13.46 23.14
CA LEU A 54 9.99 -13.24 21.78
C LEU A 54 8.86 -12.20 21.75
N PHE A 55 8.00 -12.17 22.78
CA PHE A 55 6.80 -11.35 22.82
C PHE A 55 6.72 -10.49 24.09
N SER A 56 7.66 -9.55 24.24
CA SER A 56 7.80 -8.72 25.44
C SER A 56 6.56 -7.88 25.82
N ARG A 57 5.74 -7.48 24.85
CA ARG A 57 4.46 -6.76 25.07
C ARG A 57 3.23 -7.67 25.06
N GLY A 58 3.44 -8.98 24.94
CA GLY A 58 2.40 -9.98 24.78
C GLY A 58 2.26 -10.46 23.34
N PHE A 59 1.91 -11.75 23.20
CA PHE A 59 1.69 -12.38 21.92
C PHE A 59 0.51 -11.79 21.13
N PRO A 60 -0.68 -11.50 21.74
CA PRO A 60 -1.83 -10.94 21.03
C PRO A 60 -1.50 -9.69 20.22
N ILE A 61 -0.85 -8.70 20.83
CA ILE A 61 -0.48 -7.46 20.14
C ILE A 61 0.60 -7.72 19.07
N ALA A 62 1.57 -8.60 19.33
CA ALA A 62 2.57 -8.94 18.33
C ALA A 62 1.95 -9.58 17.08
N LEU A 63 0.86 -10.35 17.25
CA LEU A 63 0.08 -10.92 16.16
C LEU A 63 -0.71 -9.86 15.39
N VAL A 64 -1.34 -8.91 16.09
CA VAL A 64 -2.00 -7.75 15.44
C VAL A 64 -1.00 -6.97 14.60
N GLU A 65 0.15 -6.60 15.18
CA GLU A 65 1.21 -5.87 14.46
C GLU A 65 1.73 -6.64 13.24
N HIS A 66 1.87 -7.96 13.35
CA HIS A 66 2.25 -8.81 12.22
C HIS A 66 1.22 -8.76 11.09
N VAL A 67 -0.07 -8.86 11.42
CA VAL A 67 -1.16 -8.76 10.44
C VAL A 67 -1.18 -7.37 9.79
N VAL A 68 -1.07 -6.30 10.57
CA VAL A 68 -1.03 -4.93 10.04
C VAL A 68 0.15 -4.73 9.08
N LYS A 69 1.36 -5.17 9.47
CA LYS A 69 2.56 -5.08 8.62
C LYS A 69 2.46 -5.94 7.36
N SER A 70 1.98 -7.19 7.50
CA SER A 70 1.79 -8.09 6.36
C SER A 70 0.81 -7.50 5.34
N THR A 71 -0.28 -6.91 5.82
CA THR A 71 -1.27 -6.28 4.95
C THR A 71 -0.78 -4.94 4.38
N ASN A 72 0.03 -4.15 5.10
CA ASN A 72 0.74 -2.99 4.55
C ASN A 72 1.64 -3.40 3.38
N ALA A 73 2.46 -4.44 3.57
CA ALA A 73 3.37 -4.95 2.55
C ALA A 73 2.64 -5.52 1.32
N GLN A 74 1.45 -6.09 1.50
CA GLN A 74 0.59 -6.52 0.40
C GLN A 74 0.06 -5.33 -0.39
N VAL A 75 -0.50 -4.32 0.28
CA VAL A 75 -0.95 -3.09 -0.39
C VAL A 75 0.20 -2.41 -1.13
N HIS A 76 1.39 -2.31 -0.52
CA HIS A 76 2.57 -1.74 -1.18
C HIS A 76 2.88 -2.46 -2.51
N ARG A 77 2.88 -3.80 -2.52
CA ARG A 77 3.10 -4.58 -3.75
C ARG A 77 2.03 -4.34 -4.81
N GLU A 78 0.77 -4.20 -4.41
CA GLU A 78 -0.32 -3.87 -5.34
C GLU A 78 -0.16 -2.47 -5.94
N LEU A 79 0.20 -1.48 -5.11
CA LEU A 79 0.47 -0.12 -5.58
C LEU A 79 1.69 -0.07 -6.50
N GLU A 80 2.77 -0.78 -6.17
CA GLU A 80 3.95 -0.88 -7.03
C GLU A 80 3.60 -1.50 -8.38
N THR A 81 2.82 -2.59 -8.37
CA THR A 81 2.40 -3.26 -9.62
C THR A 81 1.51 -2.37 -10.49
N SER A 82 0.68 -1.53 -9.87
CA SER A 82 -0.35 -0.76 -10.58
C SER A 82 0.09 0.66 -10.96
N PHE A 83 0.96 1.28 -10.17
CA PHE A 83 1.27 2.72 -10.24
C PHE A 83 2.76 3.02 -10.31
N ASN A 84 3.63 2.02 -10.50
CA ASN A 84 5.02 2.33 -10.81
C ASN A 84 5.18 2.92 -12.22
N LYS A 85 6.35 3.51 -12.45
CA LYS A 85 6.67 4.22 -13.69
C LYS A 85 6.51 3.31 -14.91
N ASP A 86 7.00 2.08 -14.83
CA ASP A 86 6.95 1.13 -15.94
C ASP A 86 5.52 0.63 -16.23
N ALA A 87 4.70 0.42 -15.21
CA ALA A 87 3.29 0.03 -15.38
C ALA A 87 2.51 1.12 -16.13
N ILE A 88 2.75 2.39 -15.79
CA ILE A 88 2.09 3.52 -16.45
C ILE A 88 2.60 3.68 -17.89
N VAL A 89 3.91 3.57 -18.13
CA VAL A 89 4.48 3.61 -19.48
C VAL A 89 3.94 2.47 -20.34
N LYS A 90 3.85 1.24 -19.80
CA LYS A 90 3.25 0.09 -20.50
C LYS A 90 1.77 0.31 -20.82
N SER A 91 1.01 0.92 -19.90
CA SER A 91 -0.40 1.28 -20.15
C SER A 91 -0.55 2.28 -21.29
N ILE A 92 0.36 3.26 -21.37
CA ILE A 92 0.42 4.22 -22.48
C ILE A 92 0.77 3.52 -23.79
N ASP A 93 1.75 2.61 -23.78
CA ASP A 93 2.15 1.87 -24.98
C ASP A 93 1.04 0.96 -25.54
N ALA A 94 0.26 0.34 -24.66
CA ALA A 94 -0.92 -0.41 -25.07
C ALA A 94 -2.03 0.49 -25.67
N ASN A 95 -1.98 1.81 -25.43
CA ASN A 95 -3.03 2.76 -25.81
C ASN A 95 -2.46 4.07 -26.37
N VAL A 96 -1.41 4.01 -27.21
CA VAL A 96 -0.66 5.19 -27.67
C VAL A 96 -1.57 6.20 -28.35
N ASP A 97 -2.48 5.75 -29.23
CA ASP A 97 -3.40 6.65 -29.94
C ASP A 97 -4.32 7.40 -28.98
N ALA A 98 -4.83 6.71 -27.94
CA ALA A 98 -5.65 7.35 -26.92
C ALA A 98 -4.83 8.32 -26.08
N PHE A 99 -3.57 8.00 -25.76
CA PHE A 99 -2.68 8.90 -25.04
C PHE A 99 -2.38 10.17 -25.84
N VAL A 100 -1.99 10.01 -27.11
CA VAL A 100 -1.70 11.12 -28.04
C VAL A 100 -2.95 11.97 -28.26
N GLN A 101 -4.15 11.40 -28.28
CA GLN A 101 -5.39 12.15 -28.48
C GLN A 101 -6.04 12.66 -27.18
N ASP A 102 -5.33 12.60 -26.05
CA ASP A 102 -5.84 13.01 -24.72
C ASP A 102 -7.15 12.30 -24.31
N ARG A 103 -7.30 11.04 -24.73
CA ARG A 103 -8.43 10.16 -24.36
C ARG A 103 -8.05 9.10 -23.33
N LEU A 104 -6.76 8.87 -23.11
CA LEU A 104 -6.29 7.95 -22.09
C LEU A 104 -6.36 8.61 -20.71
N ILE A 105 -7.19 8.06 -19.83
CA ILE A 105 -7.28 8.50 -18.44
C ILE A 105 -6.07 7.94 -17.69
N LEU A 106 -5.09 8.80 -17.44
CA LEU A 106 -3.96 8.46 -16.57
C LEU A 106 -4.43 8.30 -15.12
N PRO A 107 -3.77 7.45 -14.32
CA PRO A 107 -4.05 7.35 -12.90
C PRO A 107 -4.02 8.73 -12.23
N SER A 108 -4.90 8.92 -11.25
CA SER A 108 -4.97 10.11 -10.41
C SER A 108 -4.60 9.79 -8.97
N GLU A 109 -4.26 10.80 -8.18
CA GLU A 109 -4.01 10.66 -6.74
C GLU A 109 -5.19 9.98 -6.03
N LYS A 110 -6.40 10.40 -6.40
CA LYS A 110 -7.66 9.78 -5.98
C LYS A 110 -7.69 8.28 -6.25
N ARG A 111 -7.27 7.85 -7.45
CA ARG A 111 -7.25 6.43 -7.82
C ARG A 111 -6.25 5.62 -7.00
N VAL A 112 -5.10 6.22 -6.66
CA VAL A 112 -4.11 5.59 -5.76
C VAL A 112 -4.69 5.42 -4.36
N ALA A 113 -5.28 6.48 -3.79
CA ALA A 113 -5.90 6.42 -2.46
C ALA A 113 -7.05 5.40 -2.41
N GLU A 114 -7.89 5.35 -3.44
CA GLU A 114 -8.95 4.34 -3.58
C GLU A 114 -8.38 2.93 -3.56
N ALA A 115 -7.40 2.65 -4.44
CA ALA A 115 -6.80 1.33 -4.56
C ALA A 115 -6.15 0.89 -3.23
N ALA A 116 -5.39 1.77 -2.58
CA ALA A 116 -4.72 1.48 -1.32
C ALA A 116 -5.70 1.13 -0.20
N VAL A 117 -6.74 1.96 0.00
CA VAL A 117 -7.72 1.76 1.08
C VAL A 117 -8.60 0.55 0.81
N LEU A 118 -9.10 0.37 -0.42
CA LEU A 118 -9.93 -0.79 -0.74
C LEU A 118 -9.15 -2.10 -0.63
N ALA A 119 -7.89 -2.15 -1.11
CA ALA A 119 -7.03 -3.31 -0.94
C ALA A 119 -6.83 -3.65 0.53
N LYS A 120 -6.55 -2.64 1.36
CA LYS A 120 -6.38 -2.81 2.81
C LYS A 120 -7.66 -3.35 3.47
N LEU A 121 -8.83 -2.82 3.10
CA LEU A 121 -10.11 -3.31 3.61
C LEU A 121 -10.37 -4.76 3.21
N GLU A 122 -10.08 -5.16 1.97
CA GLU A 122 -10.26 -6.55 1.53
C GLU A 122 -9.40 -7.53 2.31
N LEU A 123 -8.18 -7.13 2.67
CA LEU A 123 -7.28 -7.95 3.49
C LEU A 123 -7.74 -8.06 4.94
N LEU A 124 -8.35 -7.00 5.50
CA LEU A 124 -8.85 -6.98 6.87
C LEU A 124 -10.26 -7.57 7.02
N ARG A 125 -11.07 -7.57 5.96
CA ARG A 125 -12.46 -8.03 5.95
C ARG A 125 -12.66 -9.43 6.55
N PRO A 126 -11.82 -10.45 6.26
CA PRO A 126 -11.99 -11.77 6.87
C PRO A 126 -11.72 -11.81 8.38
N LEU A 127 -11.12 -10.76 8.92
CA LEU A 127 -10.78 -10.59 10.33
C LEU A 127 -11.73 -9.59 11.03
N ALA A 128 -12.71 -9.02 10.31
CA ALA A 128 -13.55 -7.93 10.80
C ALA A 128 -14.22 -8.25 12.14
N HIS A 129 -14.72 -9.48 12.33
CA HIS A 129 -15.34 -9.91 13.59
C HIS A 129 -14.40 -9.87 14.81
N HIS A 130 -13.10 -10.10 14.59
CA HIS A 130 -12.08 -10.07 15.65
C HIS A 130 -11.33 -8.74 15.72
N TRP A 131 -11.55 -7.85 14.75
CA TRP A 131 -10.85 -6.57 14.64
C TRP A 131 -11.17 -5.59 15.79
N PRO A 132 -12.38 -5.53 16.38
CA PRO A 132 -12.61 -4.69 17.57
C PRO A 132 -11.65 -5.02 18.73
N HIS A 133 -11.35 -6.30 18.92
CA HIS A 133 -10.38 -6.73 19.94
C HIS A 133 -8.95 -6.33 19.57
N ALA A 134 -8.57 -6.44 18.29
CA ALA A 134 -7.28 -5.95 17.79
C ALA A 134 -7.11 -4.45 18.04
N VAL A 135 -8.14 -3.66 17.70
CA VAL A 135 -8.17 -2.20 17.95
C VAL A 135 -8.00 -1.92 19.45
N ALA A 136 -8.73 -2.62 20.33
CA ALA A 136 -8.56 -2.44 21.76
C ALA A 136 -7.10 -2.68 22.24
N LEU A 137 -6.40 -3.67 21.67
CA LEU A 137 -4.99 -3.92 21.96
C LEU A 137 -4.08 -2.81 21.42
N GLU A 138 -4.34 -2.30 20.22
CA GLU A 138 -3.56 -1.23 19.57
C GLU A 138 -3.64 0.11 20.32
N TYR A 139 -4.79 0.41 20.93
CA TYR A 139 -5.03 1.66 21.65
C TYR A 139 -4.53 1.64 23.10
N LEU A 140 -3.99 0.53 23.59
CA LEU A 140 -3.30 0.52 24.89
C LEU A 140 -2.10 1.48 24.87
N PRO A 141 -1.87 2.30 25.91
CA PRO A 141 -0.79 3.30 25.92
C PRO A 141 0.60 2.75 25.58
N GLN A 142 0.88 1.52 26.03
CA GLN A 142 2.15 0.83 25.77
C GLN A 142 2.35 0.37 24.32
N ASN A 143 1.27 0.31 23.53
CA ASN A 143 1.25 -0.15 22.14
C ASN A 143 1.09 0.99 21.14
N LEU A 144 0.47 2.10 21.56
CA LEU A 144 0.12 3.23 20.70
C LEU A 144 1.29 3.74 19.83
N PRO A 145 2.53 3.90 20.31
CA PRO A 145 3.63 4.34 19.46
C PRO A 145 3.90 3.40 18.27
N TYR A 146 3.76 2.09 18.48
CA TYR A 146 3.98 1.08 17.44
C TYR A 146 2.81 1.03 16.45
N THR A 147 1.59 1.19 16.95
CA THR A 147 0.38 1.34 16.12
C THR A 147 0.51 2.54 15.20
N VAL A 148 0.92 3.70 15.74
CA VAL A 148 1.12 4.93 14.95
C VAL A 148 2.19 4.73 13.88
N ILE A 149 3.31 4.10 14.20
CA ILE A 149 4.36 3.77 13.21
C ILE A 149 3.79 2.94 12.05
N ASN A 150 3.06 1.86 12.37
CA ASN A 150 2.48 0.99 11.35
C ASN A 150 1.40 1.70 10.50
N LEU A 151 0.62 2.58 11.11
CA LEU A 151 -0.35 3.43 10.40
C LEU A 151 0.37 4.42 9.48
N THR A 152 1.41 5.09 9.97
CA THR A 152 2.19 6.04 9.17
C THR A 152 2.89 5.36 8.01
N GLU A 153 3.36 4.12 8.16
CA GLU A 153 3.96 3.35 7.06
C GLU A 153 2.97 3.14 5.90
N PHE A 154 1.73 2.77 6.20
CA PHE A 154 0.66 2.63 5.21
C PHE A 154 0.32 3.96 4.54
N VAL A 155 0.14 5.01 5.34
CA VAL A 155 -0.21 6.35 4.88
C VAL A 155 0.90 6.92 3.99
N ASP A 156 2.15 6.85 4.44
CA ASP A 156 3.31 7.40 3.74
C ASP A 156 3.55 6.63 2.43
N THR A 157 3.37 5.31 2.42
CA THR A 157 3.41 4.53 1.18
C THR A 157 2.34 4.99 0.20
N THR A 158 1.10 5.19 0.66
CA THR A 158 -0.01 5.63 -0.19
C THR A 158 0.26 7.02 -0.77
N VAL A 159 0.65 7.98 0.08
CA VAL A 159 0.97 9.36 -0.32
C VAL A 159 2.17 9.40 -1.26
N HIS A 160 3.17 8.53 -1.05
CA HIS A 160 4.29 8.38 -1.97
C HIS A 160 3.83 8.07 -3.39
N TYR A 161 2.95 7.07 -3.57
CA TYR A 161 2.41 6.76 -4.90
C TYR A 161 1.49 7.86 -5.44
N MET A 162 0.75 8.57 -4.59
CA MET A 162 -0.07 9.71 -5.02
C MET A 162 0.81 10.80 -5.64
N GLU A 163 1.87 11.23 -4.96
CA GLU A 163 2.83 12.20 -5.52
C GLU A 163 3.44 11.70 -6.82
N ARG A 164 3.89 10.43 -6.86
CA ARG A 164 4.47 9.85 -8.07
C ARG A 164 3.56 9.94 -9.27
N VAL A 165 2.29 9.60 -9.08
CA VAL A 165 1.28 9.66 -10.14
C VAL A 165 0.99 11.10 -10.55
N ALA A 166 0.89 12.03 -9.60
CA ALA A 166 0.67 13.44 -9.87
C ALA A 166 1.82 14.04 -10.69
N THR A 167 3.06 13.88 -10.22
CA THR A 167 4.27 14.36 -10.91
C THR A 167 4.44 13.69 -12.26
N LEU A 168 4.20 12.39 -12.37
CA LEU A 168 4.29 11.69 -13.65
C LEU A 168 3.28 12.23 -14.66
N ARG A 169 2.04 12.51 -14.24
CA ARG A 169 1.02 13.11 -15.10
C ARG A 169 1.45 14.48 -15.63
N GLU A 170 2.05 15.31 -14.78
CA GLU A 170 2.59 16.61 -15.18
C GLU A 170 3.74 16.49 -16.19
N LEU A 171 4.63 15.52 -15.99
CA LEU A 171 5.76 15.26 -16.91
C LEU A 171 5.33 14.64 -18.23
N LEU A 172 4.28 13.82 -18.22
CA LEU A 172 3.76 13.17 -19.42
C LEU A 172 3.05 14.13 -20.37
N GLU A 173 2.58 15.28 -19.88
CA GLU A 173 1.92 16.30 -20.70
C GLU A 173 2.86 16.87 -21.81
N PRO A 174 4.08 17.36 -21.49
CA PRO A 174 5.07 17.71 -22.52
C PRO A 174 5.42 16.55 -23.46
N ALA A 175 5.60 15.34 -22.91
CA ALA A 175 5.94 14.16 -23.69
C ALA A 175 4.84 13.82 -24.71
N ARG A 176 3.57 13.95 -24.30
CA ARG A 176 2.41 13.79 -25.18
C ARG A 176 2.42 14.78 -26.33
N ARG A 177 2.64 16.07 -26.05
CA ARG A 177 2.70 17.12 -27.10
C ARG A 177 3.80 16.85 -28.12
N PHE A 178 4.94 16.33 -27.67
CA PHE A 178 6.03 15.91 -28.56
C PHE A 178 5.66 14.69 -29.41
N LEU A 179 4.94 13.71 -28.84
CA LEU A 179 4.45 12.56 -29.60
C LEU A 179 3.34 12.96 -30.58
N GLN A 180 2.46 13.90 -30.23
CA GLN A 180 1.46 14.49 -31.14
C GLN A 180 2.13 15.16 -32.33
N SER A 181 3.13 16.01 -32.11
CA SER A 181 3.83 16.70 -33.20
C SER A 181 4.58 15.73 -34.11
N LYS A 182 5.20 14.69 -33.54
CA LYS A 182 5.82 13.60 -34.33
C LYS A 182 4.80 12.76 -35.09
N ALA A 183 3.66 12.43 -34.51
CA ALA A 183 2.60 11.68 -35.19
C ALA A 183 2.03 12.46 -36.38
N MET A 184 1.87 13.78 -36.24
CA MET A 184 1.49 14.65 -37.36
C MET A 184 2.57 14.74 -38.44
N ALA A 185 3.85 14.71 -38.07
CA ALA A 185 4.97 14.71 -39.01
C ALA A 185 5.20 13.35 -39.69
N SER A 186 4.99 12.23 -38.98
CA SER A 186 5.15 10.87 -39.52
C SER A 186 3.97 10.45 -40.40
N HIS A 187 2.78 11.02 -40.22
CA HIS A 187 1.70 10.90 -41.21
C HIS A 187 2.09 11.46 -42.60
N ILE A 188 3.14 12.27 -42.70
CA ILE A 188 3.69 12.80 -43.95
C ILE A 188 4.83 11.91 -44.49
N GLN A 189 5.36 10.96 -43.72
CA GLN A 189 6.46 10.07 -44.12
C GLN A 189 6.16 8.59 -43.81
N HIS A 190 5.85 7.89 -44.90
CA HIS A 190 5.57 6.46 -45.01
C HIS A 190 6.61 5.53 -44.34
N ARG A 191 6.12 4.35 -43.89
CA ARG A 191 6.69 3.00 -44.16
C ARG A 191 8.01 2.58 -43.46
N GLU A 192 7.90 1.45 -42.75
CA GLU A 192 8.94 0.46 -42.38
C GLU A 192 10.06 0.84 -41.38
N ARG A 193 10.04 0.21 -40.19
CA ARG A 193 11.03 -0.82 -39.76
C ARG A 193 10.70 -1.37 -38.37
N GLU A 194 10.23 -2.61 -38.32
CA GLU A 194 10.03 -3.41 -37.11
C GLU A 194 11.23 -4.34 -36.91
N THR A 195 12.16 -3.99 -36.01
CA THR A 195 13.14 -4.93 -35.42
C THR A 195 13.64 -4.43 -34.06
N ALA A 196 12.76 -3.95 -33.18
CA ALA A 196 13.10 -3.65 -31.79
C ALA A 196 12.08 -4.32 -30.88
N ASP A 197 12.56 -5.05 -29.88
CA ASP A 197 11.77 -5.76 -28.85
C ASP A 197 10.96 -4.77 -27.97
N GLU A 198 11.21 -3.47 -28.12
CA GLU A 198 10.60 -2.39 -27.36
C GLU A 198 10.09 -1.29 -28.30
N SER A 199 8.82 -0.90 -28.13
CA SER A 199 8.18 0.16 -28.90
C SER A 199 8.96 1.48 -28.79
N PRO A 200 9.12 2.23 -29.90
CA PRO A 200 9.86 3.50 -29.91
C PRO A 200 9.26 4.53 -28.94
N THR A 201 7.95 4.43 -28.67
CA THR A 201 7.24 5.25 -27.69
C THR A 201 7.70 4.93 -26.26
N VAL A 202 7.85 3.65 -25.93
CA VAL A 202 8.33 3.20 -24.60
C VAL A 202 9.76 3.66 -24.37
N ALA A 203 10.64 3.44 -25.35
CA ALA A 203 12.04 3.86 -25.26
C ALA A 203 12.16 5.38 -25.04
N PHE A 204 11.37 6.17 -25.78
CA PHE A 204 11.28 7.62 -25.59
C PHE A 204 10.78 7.99 -24.19
N LEU A 205 9.66 7.44 -23.74
CA LEU A 205 9.08 7.79 -22.43
C LEU A 205 9.99 7.39 -21.27
N ARG A 206 10.64 6.23 -21.35
CA ARG A 206 11.61 5.79 -20.34
C ARG A 206 12.77 6.76 -20.22
N SER A 207 13.34 7.14 -21.37
CA SER A 207 14.43 8.11 -21.47
C SER A 207 14.00 9.49 -20.98
N PHE A 208 12.83 9.97 -21.39
CA PHE A 208 12.29 11.27 -20.99
C PHE A 208 12.10 11.39 -19.48
N LEU A 209 11.65 10.31 -18.85
CA LEU A 209 11.39 10.25 -17.42
C LEU A 209 12.63 9.79 -16.60
N GLN A 210 13.78 9.57 -17.23
CA GLN A 210 14.95 9.02 -16.56
C GLN A 210 15.56 10.08 -15.62
N GLY A 211 15.89 9.69 -14.39
CA GLY A 211 16.54 10.57 -13.42
C GLY A 211 15.63 11.61 -12.75
N VAL A 212 14.34 11.66 -13.07
CA VAL A 212 13.40 12.59 -12.43
C VAL A 212 12.84 11.96 -11.14
N PRO A 213 13.05 12.58 -9.95
CA PRO A 213 12.41 12.13 -8.74
C PRO A 213 10.90 12.38 -8.84
N LEU A 214 10.11 11.32 -8.68
CA LEU A 214 8.65 11.39 -8.82
C LEU A 214 7.93 11.71 -7.50
N SER A 215 8.63 11.67 -6.36
CA SER A 215 8.07 12.07 -5.07
C SER A 215 9.18 12.73 -4.27
N THR A 216 8.83 13.82 -3.60
CA THR A 216 9.73 14.59 -2.72
C THR A 216 9.64 14.06 -1.28
N GLY A 217 8.52 13.41 -0.93
CA GLY A 217 8.33 12.88 0.41
C GLY A 217 8.07 14.00 1.41
N PRO A 218 8.37 13.79 2.70
CA PRO A 218 8.09 14.78 3.75
C PRO A 218 8.95 16.06 3.65
N TYR A 219 9.97 16.08 2.78
CA TYR A 219 10.86 17.21 2.56
C TYR A 219 10.76 17.69 1.11
N ALA A 220 10.60 18.99 0.89
CA ALA A 220 10.72 19.54 -0.45
C ALA A 220 12.21 19.67 -0.84
N SER A 221 12.48 19.91 -2.14
CA SER A 221 13.81 20.31 -2.59
C SER A 221 14.29 21.51 -1.77
N ASN A 222 15.49 21.43 -1.17
CA ASN A 222 16.08 22.40 -0.23
C ASN A 222 15.62 22.32 1.24
N SER A 223 15.14 21.16 1.71
CA SER A 223 14.75 20.93 3.12
C SER A 223 13.58 21.80 3.60
N GLU A 224 12.83 22.39 2.68
CA GLU A 224 11.61 23.12 3.00
C GLU A 224 10.48 22.15 3.40
N PHE A 225 9.62 22.62 4.29
CA PHE A 225 8.48 21.86 4.77
C PHE A 225 7.45 21.68 3.65
N ASN A 226 7.23 20.42 3.22
CA ASN A 226 6.21 20.10 2.22
C ASN A 226 4.83 20.01 2.87
N SER A 227 4.13 21.15 3.02
CA SER A 227 2.78 21.18 3.60
C SER A 227 1.77 20.33 2.83
N GLY A 228 1.94 20.20 1.51
CA GLY A 228 1.12 19.35 0.64
C GLY A 228 1.22 17.87 1.01
N TRP A 229 2.43 17.38 1.32
CA TRP A 229 2.64 16.00 1.79
C TRP A 229 1.84 15.73 3.06
N TYR A 230 1.94 16.60 4.06
CA TYR A 230 1.22 16.42 5.33
C TYR A 230 -0.29 16.55 5.18
N LEU A 231 -0.78 17.42 4.29
CA LEU A 231 -2.20 17.48 3.96
C LEU A 231 -2.69 16.15 3.37
N LYS A 232 -1.95 15.57 2.42
CA LYS A 232 -2.27 14.25 1.85
C LYS A 232 -2.23 13.15 2.90
N ARG A 233 -1.24 13.16 3.80
CA ARG A 233 -1.19 12.22 4.94
C ARG A 233 -2.46 12.32 5.80
N ALA A 234 -2.89 13.53 6.12
CA ALA A 234 -4.10 13.76 6.91
C ALA A 234 -5.36 13.26 6.18
N GLN A 235 -5.49 13.53 4.87
CA GLN A 235 -6.59 13.05 4.04
C GLN A 235 -6.65 11.52 3.99
N VAL A 236 -5.52 10.85 3.72
CA VAL A 236 -5.44 9.38 3.67
C VAL A 236 -5.71 8.77 5.05
N THR A 237 -5.17 9.37 6.12
CA THR A 237 -5.42 8.92 7.50
C THR A 237 -6.90 9.00 7.84
N PHE A 238 -7.55 10.12 7.51
CA PHE A 238 -8.98 10.31 7.74
C PHE A 238 -9.83 9.33 6.92
N LEU A 239 -9.49 9.13 5.65
CA LEU A 239 -10.16 8.16 4.78
C LEU A 239 -10.05 6.74 5.32
N TYR A 240 -8.83 6.31 5.66
CA TYR A 240 -8.57 4.98 6.19
C TYR A 240 -9.23 4.76 7.56
N GLY A 241 -9.12 5.73 8.46
CA GLY A 241 -9.76 5.67 9.79
C GLY A 241 -11.29 5.58 9.69
N THR A 242 -11.90 6.36 8.79
CA THR A 242 -13.34 6.32 8.53
C THR A 242 -13.77 4.97 7.97
N ALA A 243 -13.05 4.46 6.97
CA ALA A 243 -13.35 3.19 6.32
C ALA A 243 -13.20 1.99 7.27
N THR A 244 -12.11 1.94 8.05
CA THR A 244 -11.88 0.87 9.02
C THR A 244 -12.87 0.91 10.18
N THR A 245 -13.23 2.10 10.68
CA THR A 245 -14.26 2.24 11.71
C THR A 245 -15.62 1.80 11.19
N SER A 246 -15.96 2.12 9.94
CA SER A 246 -17.18 1.63 9.30
C SER A 246 -17.18 0.11 9.16
N LEU A 247 -16.04 -0.50 8.78
CA LEU A 247 -15.92 -1.95 8.63
C LEU A 247 -16.24 -2.70 9.93
N LEU A 248 -15.95 -2.11 11.09
CA LEU A 248 -16.25 -2.71 12.40
C LEU A 248 -17.74 -2.92 12.64
N GLY A 249 -18.58 -2.05 12.07
CA GLY A 249 -20.04 -2.09 12.22
C GLY A 249 -20.78 -2.56 10.97
N ASP A 250 -20.06 -2.92 9.90
CA ASP A 250 -20.68 -3.26 8.62
C ASP A 250 -21.18 -4.71 8.61
N MET A 251 -22.51 -4.85 8.55
CA MET A 251 -23.20 -6.14 8.45
C MET A 251 -23.63 -6.50 7.02
N SER A 252 -23.33 -5.63 6.05
CA SER A 252 -23.68 -5.81 4.66
C SER A 252 -22.85 -6.92 4.00
N ARG A 253 -23.40 -7.53 2.95
CA ARG A 253 -22.70 -8.61 2.22
C ARG A 253 -21.45 -8.05 1.57
N ASN A 254 -20.30 -8.65 1.85
CA ASN A 254 -19.00 -8.21 1.33
C ASN A 254 -18.62 -6.76 1.67
N ALA A 255 -19.12 -6.23 2.81
CA ALA A 255 -18.85 -4.87 3.25
C ALA A 255 -19.19 -3.80 2.18
N THR A 256 -20.34 -3.95 1.51
CA THR A 256 -20.79 -3.03 0.46
C THR A 256 -21.03 -1.62 1.00
N ASP A 257 -21.48 -1.50 2.24
CA ASP A 257 -21.79 -0.21 2.84
C ASP A 257 -20.50 0.55 3.15
N THR A 258 -19.50 -0.12 3.75
CA THR A 258 -18.16 0.44 3.95
C THR A 258 -17.51 0.82 2.63
N ARG A 259 -17.61 -0.02 1.58
CA ARG A 259 -17.05 0.31 0.25
C ARG A 259 -17.72 1.54 -0.35
N SER A 260 -19.04 1.65 -0.23
CA SER A 260 -19.80 2.81 -0.74
C SER A 260 -19.46 4.08 0.03
N LEU A 261 -19.37 4.01 1.36
CA LEU A 261 -18.91 5.09 2.22
C LEU A 261 -17.49 5.52 1.87
N THR A 262 -16.58 4.57 1.65
CA THR A 262 -15.18 4.84 1.27
C THR A 262 -15.12 5.62 -0.04
N LYS A 263 -15.90 5.23 -1.05
CA LYS A 263 -15.99 5.95 -2.32
C LYS A 263 -16.57 7.36 -2.15
N ALA A 264 -17.64 7.51 -1.38
CA ALA A 264 -18.23 8.81 -1.11
C ALA A 264 -17.30 9.74 -0.33
N ALA A 265 -16.53 9.21 0.62
CA ALA A 265 -15.50 9.96 1.35
C ALA A 265 -14.35 10.36 0.43
N LEU A 266 -13.91 9.46 -0.45
CA LEU A 266 -12.89 9.72 -1.45
C LEU A 266 -13.30 10.87 -2.38
N ASP A 267 -14.53 10.88 -2.89
CA ASP A 267 -15.07 11.94 -3.75
C ASP A 267 -15.12 13.32 -3.08
N ARG A 268 -15.16 13.37 -1.75
CA ARG A 268 -15.18 14.63 -0.98
C ARG A 268 -13.78 15.11 -0.60
N LEU A 269 -12.81 14.21 -0.49
CA LEU A 269 -11.46 14.51 -0.04
C LEU A 269 -10.50 14.80 -1.21
N PHE A 270 -10.78 14.24 -2.40
CA PHE A 270 -9.94 14.30 -3.60
C PHE A 270 -10.76 14.60 -4.86
#